data_AF-A0AAD9SH69-F1
#
_entry.id   AF-A0AAD9SH69-F1
#
_cell.length_a   1.000
_cell.length_b   1.000
_cell.length_c   1.000
_cell.angle_alpha   90.00
_cell.angle_beta   90.00
_cell.angle_gamma   90.00
#
_symmetry.space_group_name_H-M   'P 1'
#
loop_
_entity.id
_entity.type
_entity.pdbx_description
1 polymer ?
#
loop_
_entity_poly.entity_id
_entity_poly.type
_entity_poly.pdbx_seq_one_letter_code
_entity_poly.pdbx_strand_id
1 'polypeptide(L)'
;MSGPSQPQYDTQNEVMWFIAVQKEPSWTQERFLHEYQKVHVDLAREGHNHTKLPLSYVQVGARDLPDENNPTDAWDFVTCLYWPNTFVVWKGFQSPAYRETAGKHVFCRLDQKGLLARKVGEVGAVTERFVEDGGFAVHVFHRRGGEGDEVDGAWVDERLQLAKGLAGEGSLLREYSIWKDVTPKDTDSFFRETQFSGGSWLEFTAVERFVFRNREEAAQFWKGRRASIVGSPDSTYIVGGTASIAI
;
A
#
# COMPACT_ATOMS: atom_id res chain seq x y z
N MET A 1 -1.90 41.11 -3.36
CA MET A 1 -1.95 39.90 -2.52
C MET A 1 -2.05 38.71 -3.46
N SER A 2 -0.94 38.03 -3.72
CA SER A 2 -0.95 36.74 -4.40
C SER A 2 -1.61 35.72 -3.47
N GLY A 3 -2.75 35.15 -3.87
CA GLY A 3 -3.37 34.05 -3.13
C GLY A 3 -2.38 32.90 -2.95
N PRO A 4 -2.57 32.02 -1.96
CA PRO A 4 -1.73 30.84 -1.82
C PRO A 4 -1.77 30.06 -3.14
N SER A 5 -0.60 29.79 -3.71
CA SER A 5 -0.47 28.93 -4.89
C SER A 5 -1.17 27.61 -4.60
N GLN A 6 -2.12 27.22 -5.45
CA GLN A 6 -2.74 25.90 -5.30
C GLN A 6 -1.65 24.83 -5.30
N PRO A 7 -1.72 23.85 -4.39
CA PRO A 7 -0.74 22.78 -4.37
C PRO A 7 -0.73 22.04 -5.72
N GLN A 8 0.45 21.90 -6.30
CA GLN A 8 0.65 21.25 -7.60
C GLN A 8 0.88 19.76 -7.37
N TYR A 9 -0.17 18.97 -7.54
CA TYR A 9 -0.10 17.51 -7.49
C TYR A 9 0.12 16.92 -8.88
N ASP A 10 0.71 15.73 -8.95
CA ASP A 10 0.92 15.02 -10.22
C ASP A 10 -0.43 14.70 -10.87
N THR A 11 -0.50 14.88 -12.19
CA THR A 11 -1.71 14.69 -13.00
C THR A 11 -1.55 13.63 -14.09
N GLN A 12 -0.38 12.97 -14.15
CA GLN A 12 0.02 12.19 -15.31
C GLN A 12 0.27 10.72 -14.98
N ASN A 13 0.75 10.43 -13.78
CA ASN A 13 1.22 9.12 -13.40
C ASN A 13 0.26 8.43 -12.46
N GLU A 14 -0.16 7.21 -12.81
CA GLU A 14 -0.92 6.35 -11.92
C GLU A 14 -0.15 6.06 -10.64
N VAL A 15 -0.87 5.99 -9.52
CA VAL A 15 -0.30 5.74 -8.20
C VAL A 15 -1.07 4.64 -7.49
N MET A 16 -0.34 3.88 -6.67
CA MET A 16 -0.94 3.01 -5.66
C MET A 16 -0.79 3.68 -4.30
N TRP A 17 -1.90 3.80 -3.58
CA TRP A 17 -1.91 4.21 -2.21
C TRP A 17 -1.90 2.98 -1.32
N PHE A 18 -0.78 2.76 -0.64
CA PHE A 18 -0.63 1.72 0.37
C PHE A 18 -0.98 2.31 1.73
N ILE A 19 -1.94 1.69 2.41
CA ILE A 19 -2.44 2.11 3.73
C ILE A 19 -2.32 0.93 4.68
N ALA A 20 -1.39 1.01 5.61
CA ALA A 20 -1.28 0.12 6.74
C ALA A 20 -2.43 0.36 7.72
N VAL A 21 -3.10 -0.72 8.11
CA VAL A 21 -4.28 -0.69 8.94
C VAL A 21 -4.08 -1.54 10.18
N GLN A 22 -4.47 -0.97 11.32
CA GLN A 22 -4.47 -1.64 12.61
C GLN A 22 -5.86 -1.60 13.24
N LYS A 23 -6.20 -2.67 13.93
CA LYS A 23 -7.43 -2.78 14.72
C LYS A 23 -7.44 -1.78 15.87
N GLU A 24 -8.61 -1.21 16.14
CA GLU A 24 -8.83 -0.43 17.36
C GLU A 24 -8.57 -1.28 18.63
N PRO A 25 -7.79 -0.81 19.61
CA PRO A 25 -7.41 -1.61 20.78
C PRO A 25 -8.61 -2.16 21.55
N SER A 26 -9.69 -1.37 21.65
CA SER A 26 -10.91 -1.74 22.39
C SER A 26 -11.84 -2.70 21.64
N TRP A 27 -11.56 -3.00 20.37
CA TRP A 27 -12.45 -3.83 19.55
C TRP A 27 -12.11 -5.32 19.64
N THR A 28 -13.13 -6.17 19.56
CA THR A 28 -12.94 -7.60 19.28
C THR A 28 -12.45 -7.81 17.85
N GLN A 29 -11.78 -8.94 17.59
CA GLN A 29 -11.35 -9.29 16.24
C GLN A 29 -12.55 -9.42 15.29
N GLU A 30 -13.64 -10.05 15.73
CA GLU A 30 -14.86 -10.21 14.93
C GLU A 30 -15.46 -8.86 14.51
N ARG A 31 -15.59 -7.92 15.46
CA ARG A 31 -16.07 -6.56 15.15
C ARG A 31 -15.17 -5.90 14.12
N PHE A 32 -13.85 -5.97 14.30
CA PHE A 32 -12.92 -5.35 13.38
C PHE A 32 -13.02 -5.91 11.97
N LEU A 33 -13.05 -7.23 11.81
CA LEU A 33 -13.20 -7.85 10.50
C LEU A 33 -14.55 -7.48 9.86
N HIS A 34 -15.62 -7.40 10.64
CA HIS A 34 -16.92 -6.93 10.14
C HIS A 34 -16.87 -5.49 9.64
N GLU A 35 -16.39 -4.56 10.46
CA GLU A 35 -16.33 -3.13 10.09
C GLU A 35 -15.38 -2.90 8.90
N TYR A 36 -14.22 -3.57 8.89
CA TYR A 36 -13.15 -3.30 7.92
C TYR A 36 -13.27 -4.09 6.61
N GLN A 37 -13.63 -5.38 6.65
CA GLN A 37 -13.71 -6.20 5.45
C GLN A 37 -15.11 -6.24 4.83
N LYS A 38 -16.15 -5.84 5.58
CA LYS A 38 -17.52 -5.79 5.07
C LYS A 38 -18.00 -4.35 4.92
N VAL A 39 -18.21 -3.64 6.02
CA VAL A 39 -18.84 -2.30 5.99
C VAL A 39 -18.00 -1.32 5.17
N HIS A 40 -16.70 -1.23 5.44
CA HIS A 40 -15.80 -0.33 4.70
C HIS A 40 -15.70 -0.69 3.20
N VAL A 41 -15.62 -1.99 2.89
CA VAL A 41 -15.57 -2.49 1.51
C VAL A 41 -16.86 -2.16 0.75
N ASP A 42 -18.03 -2.36 1.37
CA ASP A 42 -19.33 -2.06 0.75
C ASP A 42 -19.48 -0.56 0.47
N LEU A 43 -19.06 0.30 1.41
CA LEU A 43 -19.01 1.75 1.21
C LEU A 43 -18.05 2.15 0.09
N ALA A 44 -16.88 1.52 0.01
CA ALA A 44 -15.93 1.77 -1.08
C ALA A 44 -16.52 1.37 -2.44
N ARG A 45 -17.16 0.19 -2.53
CA ARG A 45 -17.85 -0.28 -3.75
C ARG A 45 -18.96 0.66 -4.17
N GLU A 46 -19.76 1.13 -3.23
CA GLU A 46 -20.79 2.14 -3.51
C GLU A 46 -20.16 3.42 -4.07
N GLY A 47 -19.11 3.94 -3.43
CA GLY A 47 -18.36 5.10 -3.91
C GLY A 47 -17.80 4.90 -5.32
N HIS A 48 -17.23 3.73 -5.60
CA HIS A 48 -16.74 3.37 -6.94
C HIS A 48 -17.86 3.29 -7.97
N ASN A 49 -19.03 2.74 -7.63
CA ASN A 49 -20.14 2.65 -8.58
C ASN A 49 -20.56 4.02 -9.10
N HIS A 50 -20.50 5.05 -8.24
CA HIS A 50 -20.82 6.44 -8.57
C HIS A 50 -19.68 7.19 -9.28
N THR A 51 -18.43 6.97 -8.88
CA THR A 51 -17.29 7.81 -9.32
C THR A 51 -16.36 7.12 -10.30
N LYS A 52 -16.45 5.80 -10.43
CA LYS A 52 -15.49 4.91 -11.09
C LYS A 52 -14.08 5.00 -10.51
N LEU A 53 -13.97 5.44 -9.25
CA LEU A 53 -12.74 5.59 -8.50
C LEU A 53 -12.89 4.98 -7.09
N PRO A 54 -11.82 4.40 -6.51
CA PRO A 54 -10.51 4.14 -7.12
C PRO A 54 -10.62 3.18 -8.32
N LEU A 55 -9.57 3.10 -9.14
CA LEU A 55 -9.49 2.14 -10.25
C LEU A 55 -9.44 0.70 -9.74
N SER A 56 -9.05 0.51 -8.49
CA SER A 56 -9.20 -0.74 -7.75
C SER A 56 -8.96 -0.56 -6.26
N TYR A 57 -9.47 -1.53 -5.52
CA TYR A 57 -9.27 -1.73 -4.10
C TYR A 57 -8.90 -3.19 -3.86
N VAL A 58 -7.72 -3.42 -3.29
CA VAL A 58 -7.33 -4.71 -2.71
C VAL A 58 -7.03 -4.58 -1.22
N GLN A 59 -7.53 -5.50 -0.39
CA GLN A 59 -7.10 -5.70 1.00
C GLN A 59 -6.16 -6.90 1.08
N VAL A 60 -5.02 -6.74 1.73
CA VAL A 60 -4.05 -7.83 1.97
C VAL A 60 -3.90 -8.04 3.46
N GLY A 61 -4.15 -9.27 3.94
CA GLY A 61 -3.91 -9.62 5.34
C GLY A 61 -2.43 -9.42 5.68
N ALA A 62 -2.09 -8.70 6.75
CA ALA A 62 -0.68 -8.40 7.03
C ALA A 62 0.02 -9.48 7.87
N ARG A 63 -0.74 -10.45 8.40
CA ARG A 63 -0.28 -11.42 9.42
C ARG A 63 -0.17 -12.87 8.94
N ASP A 64 -0.45 -13.16 7.68
CA ASP A 64 -0.42 -14.55 7.18
C ASP A 64 1.02 -15.03 6.94
N LEU A 65 1.95 -14.10 6.72
CA LEU A 65 3.40 -14.34 6.65
C LEU A 65 4.12 -13.40 7.63
N PRO A 66 4.22 -13.76 8.93
CA PRO A 66 4.87 -12.91 9.91
C PRO A 66 6.38 -12.80 9.65
N ASP A 67 6.95 -11.61 9.82
CA ASP A 67 8.40 -11.38 9.91
C ASP A 67 8.77 -11.02 11.35
N GLU A 68 9.77 -11.72 11.90
CA GLU A 68 10.22 -11.57 13.29
C GLU A 68 10.86 -10.21 13.59
N ASN A 69 11.27 -9.46 12.55
CA ASN A 69 11.89 -8.15 12.68
C ASN A 69 10.86 -7.02 12.58
N ASN A 70 9.58 -7.35 12.36
CA ASN A 70 8.55 -6.34 12.49
C ASN A 70 8.35 -5.96 13.97
N PRO A 71 8.03 -4.68 14.25
CA PRO A 71 7.54 -4.25 15.55
C PRO A 71 6.38 -5.10 16.08
N THR A 72 6.26 -5.18 17.40
CA THR A 72 5.22 -5.95 18.09
C THR A 72 3.81 -5.38 17.87
N ASP A 73 3.70 -4.10 17.54
CA ASP A 73 2.47 -3.45 17.06
C ASP A 73 2.25 -3.74 15.57
N ALA A 74 2.18 -5.02 15.22
CA ALA A 74 2.06 -5.45 13.82
C ALA A 74 0.76 -4.95 13.17
N TRP A 75 0.84 -4.55 11.91
CA TRP A 75 -0.33 -4.21 11.09
C TRP A 75 -1.27 -5.43 10.97
N ASP A 76 -2.57 -5.17 10.84
CA ASP A 76 -3.58 -6.20 10.61
C ASP A 76 -3.83 -6.40 9.11
N PHE A 77 -3.83 -5.30 8.35
CA PHE A 77 -4.01 -5.30 6.89
C PHE A 77 -3.14 -4.23 6.22
N VAL A 78 -2.92 -4.41 4.92
CA VAL A 78 -2.58 -3.31 4.01
C VAL A 78 -3.69 -3.17 2.99
N THR A 79 -4.29 -1.99 2.91
CA THR A 79 -5.18 -1.61 1.81
C THR A 79 -4.34 -1.01 0.69
N CYS A 80 -4.55 -1.48 -0.54
CA CYS A 80 -3.92 -1.00 -1.75
C CYS A 80 -4.99 -0.40 -2.65
N LEU A 81 -5.01 0.93 -2.80
CA LEU A 81 -5.94 1.63 -3.68
C LEU A 81 -5.21 2.12 -4.92
N TYR A 82 -5.70 1.76 -6.11
CA TYR A 82 -5.10 2.22 -7.36
C TYR A 82 -5.81 3.45 -7.90
N TRP A 83 -5.06 4.49 -8.23
CA TRP A 83 -5.59 5.80 -8.62
C TRP A 83 -4.93 6.33 -9.88
N PRO A 84 -5.64 7.15 -10.69
CA PRO A 84 -5.08 7.73 -11.90
C PRO A 84 -3.86 8.63 -11.67
N ASN A 85 -3.82 9.33 -10.53
CA ASN A 85 -2.70 10.16 -10.08
C ASN A 85 -3.01 10.80 -8.71
N THR A 86 -2.02 11.46 -8.10
CA THR A 86 -2.16 12.11 -6.78
C THR A 86 -3.13 13.30 -6.80
N PHE A 87 -3.26 14.02 -7.91
CA PHE A 87 -4.25 15.09 -8.04
C PHE A 87 -5.69 14.56 -7.93
N VAL A 88 -6.00 13.41 -8.54
CA VAL A 88 -7.33 12.80 -8.46
C VAL A 88 -7.64 12.35 -7.03
N VAL A 89 -6.66 11.78 -6.31
CA VAL A 89 -6.80 11.45 -4.88
C VAL A 89 -7.18 12.70 -4.08
N TRP A 90 -6.38 13.77 -4.22
CA TRP A 90 -6.64 15.03 -3.53
C TRP A 90 -8.02 15.61 -3.88
N LYS A 91 -8.39 15.63 -5.16
CA LYS A 91 -9.72 16.08 -5.61
C LYS A 91 -10.84 15.26 -5.00
N GLY A 92 -10.65 13.94 -4.83
CA GLY A 92 -11.57 13.07 -4.11
C GLY A 92 -11.86 13.58 -2.70
N PHE A 93 -10.83 13.99 -1.95
CA PHE A 93 -10.99 14.58 -0.61
C PHE A 93 -11.69 15.95 -0.60
N GLN A 94 -11.68 16.67 -1.72
CA GLN A 94 -12.40 17.94 -1.85
C GLN A 94 -13.88 17.75 -2.18
N SER A 95 -14.32 16.53 -2.52
CA SER A 95 -15.72 16.24 -2.84
C SER A 95 -16.63 16.51 -1.63
N PRO A 96 -17.73 17.27 -1.79
CA PRO A 96 -18.71 17.45 -0.73
C PRO A 96 -19.27 16.12 -0.19
N ALA A 97 -19.52 15.14 -1.07
CA ALA A 97 -20.03 13.84 -0.69
C ALA A 97 -19.03 13.05 0.18
N TYR A 98 -17.73 13.15 -0.14
CA TYR A 98 -16.68 12.59 0.71
C TYR A 98 -16.66 13.29 2.07
N ARG A 99 -16.60 14.63 2.09
CA ARG A 99 -16.54 15.40 3.34
C ARG A 99 -17.75 15.22 4.24
N GLU A 100 -18.92 14.99 3.65
CA GLU A 100 -20.13 14.70 4.41
C GLU A 100 -20.02 13.37 5.17
N THR A 101 -19.28 12.39 4.65
CA THR A 101 -19.20 11.05 5.23
C THR A 101 -17.87 10.75 5.93
N ALA A 102 -16.83 11.52 5.61
CA ALA A 102 -15.49 11.38 6.17
C ALA A 102 -15.53 11.48 7.70
N GLY A 103 -14.97 10.46 8.37
CA GLY A 103 -14.90 10.40 9.83
C GLY A 103 -16.22 10.07 10.54
N LYS A 104 -17.36 9.93 9.84
CA LYS A 104 -18.62 9.48 10.47
C LYS A 104 -18.60 8.01 10.87
N HIS A 105 -17.78 7.21 10.20
CA HIS A 105 -17.60 5.80 10.49
C HIS A 105 -16.11 5.52 10.68
N VAL A 106 -15.77 4.96 11.83
CA VAL A 106 -14.42 4.46 12.13
C VAL A 106 -14.42 2.98 11.79
N PHE A 107 -13.43 2.52 11.03
CA PHE A 107 -13.27 1.10 10.64
C PHE A 107 -12.00 0.48 11.21
N CYS A 108 -11.07 1.33 11.65
CA CYS A 108 -9.76 0.99 12.16
C CYS A 108 -9.16 2.20 12.88
N ARG A 109 -7.96 2.04 13.45
CA ARG A 109 -7.23 3.18 14.01
C ARG A 109 -6.99 4.26 12.95
N LEU A 110 -6.94 5.51 13.40
CA LEU A 110 -6.73 6.69 12.54
C LEU A 110 -5.26 7.15 12.47
N ASP A 111 -4.37 6.57 13.26
CA ASP A 111 -2.92 6.76 13.19
C ASP A 111 -2.27 5.82 12.16
N GLN A 112 -2.88 5.74 10.98
CA GLN A 112 -2.48 4.86 9.89
C GLN A 112 -1.10 5.23 9.35
N LYS A 113 -0.45 4.26 8.70
CA LYS A 113 0.84 4.47 8.05
C LYS A 113 0.75 4.13 6.58
N GLY A 114 1.67 4.60 5.76
CA GLY A 114 1.68 4.22 4.35
C GLY A 114 2.38 5.20 3.46
N LEU A 115 2.09 5.09 2.16
CA LEU A 115 2.58 6.03 1.14
C LEU A 115 1.72 5.97 -0.13
N LEU A 116 1.67 7.10 -0.84
CA LEU A 116 1.31 7.16 -2.25
C LEU A 116 2.57 6.87 -3.06
N ALA A 117 2.52 5.86 -3.92
CA ALA A 117 3.70 5.41 -4.65
C ALA A 117 3.41 5.20 -6.13
N ARG A 118 4.40 5.51 -6.97
CA ARG A 118 4.37 5.31 -8.42
C ARG A 118 5.19 4.09 -8.80
N LYS A 119 4.68 3.26 -9.71
CA LYS A 119 5.44 2.11 -10.22
C LYS A 119 6.65 2.58 -11.04
N VAL A 120 7.83 2.06 -10.71
CA VAL A 120 9.11 2.42 -11.37
C VAL A 120 9.83 1.21 -11.98
N GLY A 121 9.32 0.00 -11.78
CA GLY A 121 9.87 -1.20 -12.40
C GLY A 121 9.03 -2.44 -12.09
N GLU A 122 9.17 -3.48 -12.93
CA GLU A 122 8.46 -4.75 -12.79
C GLU A 122 9.21 -5.92 -13.46
N VAL A 123 8.89 -7.15 -13.03
CA VAL A 123 9.37 -8.42 -13.59
C VAL A 123 8.23 -9.44 -13.56
N GLY A 124 8.09 -10.23 -14.63
CA GLY A 124 7.02 -11.23 -14.78
C GLY A 124 5.94 -10.78 -15.76
N ALA A 125 5.04 -11.70 -16.12
CA ALA A 125 3.84 -11.35 -16.87
C ALA A 125 2.88 -10.67 -15.90
N VAL A 126 2.99 -9.34 -15.77
CA VAL A 126 2.05 -8.53 -15.01
C VAL A 126 0.74 -8.50 -15.79
N THR A 127 -0.06 -9.54 -15.63
CA THR A 127 -1.40 -9.59 -16.19
C THR A 127 -2.31 -8.97 -15.17
N GLU A 128 -2.70 -7.74 -15.48
CA GLU A 128 -3.66 -6.94 -14.75
C GLU A 128 -3.05 -6.11 -13.61
N ARG A 129 -3.74 -5.02 -13.31
CA ARG A 129 -3.38 -4.02 -12.33
C ARG A 129 -3.34 -4.59 -10.88
N PHE A 130 -3.57 -5.89 -10.69
CA PHE A 130 -4.02 -6.50 -9.44
C PHE A 130 -3.35 -7.83 -9.13
N VAL A 131 -3.25 -8.12 -7.83
CA VAL A 131 -3.14 -9.48 -7.32
C VAL A 131 -4.51 -10.12 -7.49
N GLU A 132 -4.58 -11.32 -8.08
CA GLU A 132 -5.84 -12.08 -8.22
C GLU A 132 -6.52 -12.29 -6.85
N ASP A 133 -7.86 -12.37 -6.83
CA ASP A 133 -8.59 -12.67 -5.59
C ASP A 133 -8.19 -14.06 -5.08
N GLY A 134 -7.84 -14.15 -3.80
CA GLY A 134 -7.26 -15.35 -3.19
C GLY A 134 -5.78 -15.58 -3.51
N GLY A 135 -5.16 -14.76 -4.36
CA GLY A 135 -3.71 -14.72 -4.55
C GLY A 135 -2.99 -14.24 -3.29
N PHE A 136 -1.66 -14.40 -3.24
CA PHE A 136 -0.86 -14.02 -2.08
C PHE A 136 0.15 -12.95 -2.44
N ALA A 137 0.20 -11.88 -1.65
CA ALA A 137 1.11 -10.77 -1.88
C ALA A 137 2.00 -10.54 -0.65
N VAL A 138 3.30 -10.40 -0.90
CA VAL A 138 4.27 -9.93 0.09
C VAL A 138 4.69 -8.52 -0.28
N HIS A 139 4.54 -7.57 0.63
CA HIS A 139 4.98 -6.20 0.49
C HIS A 139 6.17 -5.94 1.42
N VAL A 140 7.22 -5.37 0.86
CA VAL A 140 8.42 -4.93 1.59
C VAL A 140 8.45 -3.41 1.54
N PHE A 141 8.13 -2.77 2.66
CA PHE A 141 8.17 -1.33 2.81
C PHE A 141 9.57 -0.91 3.25
N HIS A 142 10.25 -0.10 2.44
CA HIS A 142 11.59 0.41 2.73
C HIS A 142 11.47 1.68 3.57
N ARG A 143 11.98 1.62 4.81
CA ARG A 143 11.93 2.74 5.75
C ARG A 143 12.83 3.88 5.27
N ARG A 144 12.37 5.11 5.52
CA ARG A 144 13.15 6.31 5.32
C ARG A 144 14.08 6.51 6.51
N GLY A 145 15.39 6.58 6.26
CA GLY A 145 16.41 6.81 7.27
C GLY A 145 16.52 8.27 7.73
N GLY A 146 16.06 9.22 6.90
CA GLY A 146 16.08 10.64 7.22
C GLY A 146 15.50 11.52 6.12
N GLU A 147 15.48 12.84 6.35
CA GLU A 147 15.07 13.80 5.33
C GLU A 147 16.02 13.74 4.12
N GLY A 148 15.46 13.71 2.91
CA GLY A 148 16.23 13.60 1.66
C GLY A 148 16.66 12.17 1.29
N ASP A 149 16.41 11.17 2.14
CA ASP A 149 16.59 9.77 1.78
C ASP A 149 15.48 9.36 0.78
N GLU A 150 15.86 9.23 -0.50
CA GLU A 150 14.96 8.83 -1.59
C GLU A 150 15.64 7.78 -2.45
N VAL A 151 14.86 6.80 -2.92
CA VAL A 151 15.37 5.81 -3.88
C VAL A 151 15.65 6.47 -5.23
N ASP A 152 16.80 6.15 -5.82
CA ASP A 152 17.24 6.64 -7.11
C ASP A 152 17.16 5.56 -8.20
N GLY A 153 17.58 5.90 -9.42
CA GLY A 153 17.56 4.96 -10.55
C GLY A 153 18.51 3.78 -10.36
N ALA A 154 19.67 3.98 -9.74
CA ALA A 154 20.65 2.92 -9.51
C ALA A 154 20.11 1.88 -8.52
N TRP A 155 19.45 2.34 -7.45
CA TRP A 155 18.76 1.46 -6.51
C TRP A 155 17.66 0.65 -7.22
N VAL A 156 16.81 1.31 -8.02
CA VAL A 156 15.74 0.63 -8.77
C VAL A 156 16.33 -0.44 -9.70
N ASP A 157 17.40 -0.13 -10.42
CA ASP A 157 18.07 -1.06 -11.32
C ASP A 157 18.63 -2.28 -10.57
N GLU A 158 19.29 -2.08 -9.43
CA GLU A 158 19.79 -3.17 -8.58
C GLU A 158 18.65 -4.10 -8.14
N ARG A 159 17.54 -3.53 -7.65
CA ARG A 159 16.37 -4.29 -7.22
C ARG A 159 15.73 -5.07 -8.37
N LEU A 160 15.66 -4.49 -9.57
CA LEU A 160 15.16 -5.19 -10.76
C LEU A 160 16.08 -6.34 -11.19
N GLN A 161 17.40 -6.18 -11.10
CA GLN A 161 18.33 -7.27 -11.40
C GLN A 161 18.21 -8.41 -10.39
N LEU A 162 18.07 -8.08 -9.09
CA LEU A 162 17.77 -9.07 -8.07
C LEU A 162 16.48 -9.84 -8.42
N ALA A 163 15.38 -9.13 -8.70
CA ALA A 163 14.10 -9.75 -9.01
C ALA A 163 14.15 -10.64 -10.26
N LYS A 164 14.88 -10.25 -11.30
CA LYS A 164 15.12 -11.09 -12.49
C LYS A 164 15.84 -12.38 -12.13
N GLY A 165 16.86 -12.32 -11.26
CA GLY A 165 17.52 -13.52 -10.74
C GLY A 165 16.58 -14.42 -9.93
N LEU A 166 15.62 -13.84 -9.21
CA LEU A 166 14.63 -14.58 -8.43
C LEU A 166 13.50 -15.17 -9.28
N ALA A 167 13.20 -14.59 -10.45
CA ALA A 167 12.12 -14.97 -11.37
C ALA A 167 12.54 -15.98 -12.47
N GLY A 168 13.66 -16.70 -12.27
CA GLY A 168 14.15 -17.70 -13.23
C GLY A 168 13.20 -18.90 -13.45
N GLU A 169 13.60 -19.82 -14.33
CA GLU A 169 12.84 -21.02 -14.66
C GLU A 169 12.47 -21.83 -13.40
N GLY A 170 11.19 -22.21 -13.28
CA GLY A 170 10.67 -22.91 -12.09
C GLY A 170 10.46 -22.04 -10.86
N SER A 171 10.58 -20.71 -10.96
CA SER A 171 10.29 -19.81 -9.84
C SER A 171 8.80 -19.80 -9.46
N LEU A 172 8.56 -19.66 -8.16
CA LEU A 172 7.24 -19.46 -7.57
C LEU A 172 6.77 -18.00 -7.65
N LEU A 173 7.70 -17.07 -7.90
CA LEU A 173 7.39 -15.65 -8.07
C LEU A 173 6.70 -15.44 -9.40
N ARG A 174 5.44 -15.01 -9.35
CA ARG A 174 4.64 -14.73 -10.56
C ARG A 174 4.90 -13.32 -11.07
N GLU A 175 4.83 -12.37 -10.16
CA GLU A 175 4.99 -10.95 -10.47
C GLU A 175 5.81 -10.26 -9.39
N TYR A 176 6.60 -9.30 -9.84
CA TYR A 176 7.34 -8.40 -8.99
C TYR A 176 7.16 -6.97 -9.48
N SER A 177 7.01 -6.03 -8.55
CA SER A 177 6.93 -4.60 -8.89
C SER A 177 7.58 -3.73 -7.81
N ILE A 178 8.14 -2.60 -8.23
CA ILE A 178 8.75 -1.58 -7.37
C ILE A 178 7.91 -0.30 -7.46
N TRP A 179 7.55 0.23 -6.30
CA TRP A 179 6.74 1.43 -6.15
C TRP A 179 7.53 2.48 -5.37
N LYS A 180 7.94 3.57 -6.03
CA LYS A 180 8.66 4.69 -5.42
C LYS A 180 7.68 5.66 -4.77
N ASP A 181 7.99 6.14 -3.57
CA ASP A 181 7.23 7.18 -2.88
C ASP A 181 7.10 8.46 -3.73
N VAL A 182 5.86 8.94 -3.80
CA VAL A 182 5.47 10.22 -4.42
C VAL A 182 4.46 10.97 -3.54
N THR A 183 4.42 10.62 -2.24
CA THR A 183 3.55 11.28 -1.27
C THR A 183 3.87 12.77 -1.20
N PRO A 184 2.87 13.67 -1.30
CA PRO A 184 3.09 15.10 -1.17
C PRO A 184 3.77 15.44 0.16
N LYS A 185 4.82 16.27 0.11
CA LYS A 185 5.62 16.61 1.30
C LYS A 185 4.81 17.39 2.36
N ASP A 186 3.85 18.21 1.93
CA ASP A 186 2.87 18.85 2.81
C ASP A 186 1.66 17.91 3.01
N THR A 187 1.86 16.87 3.82
CA THR A 187 0.82 15.87 4.12
C THR A 187 -0.35 16.48 4.88
N ASP A 188 -0.10 17.48 5.73
CA ASP A 188 -1.11 18.16 6.54
C ASP A 188 -2.13 18.88 5.67
N SER A 189 -1.66 19.56 4.61
CA SER A 189 -2.56 20.17 3.63
C SER A 189 -3.22 19.14 2.73
N PHE A 190 -2.52 18.07 2.35
CA PHE A 190 -3.08 17.04 1.46
C PHE A 190 -4.24 16.28 2.10
N PHE A 191 -4.09 15.86 3.36
CA PHE A 191 -5.06 15.06 4.13
C PHE A 191 -5.95 15.90 5.05
N ARG A 192 -5.93 17.23 4.94
CA ARG A 192 -6.73 18.12 5.77
C ARG A 192 -8.22 17.76 5.74
N GLU A 193 -8.85 17.75 6.91
CA GLU A 193 -10.29 17.43 7.06
C GLU A 193 -10.67 16.02 6.57
N THR A 194 -9.70 15.10 6.52
CA THR A 194 -9.94 13.69 6.21
C THR A 194 -9.62 12.81 7.41
N GLN A 195 -10.12 11.57 7.43
CA GLN A 195 -9.73 10.57 8.44
C GLN A 195 -8.24 10.21 8.43
N PHE A 196 -7.51 10.62 7.39
CA PHE A 196 -6.10 10.32 7.15
C PHE A 196 -5.16 11.38 7.75
N SER A 197 -5.69 12.48 8.30
CA SER A 197 -4.89 13.59 8.86
C SER A 197 -4.08 13.20 10.09
N GLY A 198 -4.43 12.10 10.77
CA GLY A 198 -3.70 11.58 11.92
C GLY A 198 -2.59 10.57 11.56
N GLY A 199 -2.45 10.23 10.28
CA GLY A 199 -1.52 9.20 9.83
C GLY A 199 -0.09 9.69 9.55
N SER A 200 0.84 8.74 9.49
CA SER A 200 2.23 8.95 9.10
C SER A 200 2.51 8.47 7.67
N TRP A 201 2.73 9.41 6.75
CA TRP A 201 2.76 9.12 5.31
C TRP A 201 4.13 9.26 4.64
N LEU A 202 5.14 9.73 5.38
CA LEU A 202 6.51 9.97 4.85
C LEU A 202 7.56 9.01 5.46
N GLU A 203 7.12 7.97 6.17
CA GLU A 203 8.00 6.99 6.83
C GLU A 203 8.71 6.04 5.85
N PHE A 204 8.28 5.97 4.59
CA PHE A 204 8.79 5.01 3.60
C PHE A 204 9.28 5.71 2.34
N THR A 205 10.26 5.10 1.67
CA THR A 205 10.84 5.58 0.40
C THR A 205 10.36 4.77 -0.80
N ALA A 206 10.04 3.49 -0.58
CA ALA A 206 9.54 2.59 -1.61
C ALA A 206 8.77 1.39 -1.01
N VAL A 207 8.00 0.71 -1.86
CA VAL A 207 7.42 -0.61 -1.60
C VAL A 207 7.81 -1.55 -2.74
N GLU A 208 8.36 -2.71 -2.40
CA GLU A 208 8.44 -3.82 -3.33
C GLU A 208 7.26 -4.77 -3.08
N ARG A 209 6.64 -5.24 -4.15
CA ARG A 209 5.53 -6.20 -4.09
C ARG A 209 5.89 -7.46 -4.85
N PHE A 210 5.79 -8.60 -4.16
CA PHE A 210 5.99 -9.94 -4.70
C PHE A 210 4.66 -10.68 -4.68
N VAL A 211 4.26 -11.26 -5.81
CA VAL A 211 2.97 -11.94 -5.97
C VAL A 211 3.18 -13.42 -6.24
N PHE A 212 2.38 -14.24 -5.55
CA PHE A 212 2.41 -15.69 -5.56
C PHE A 212 1.00 -16.25 -5.77
N ARG A 213 0.90 -17.53 -6.15
CA ARG A 213 -0.41 -18.18 -6.28
C ARG A 213 -1.14 -18.27 -4.95
N ASN A 214 -0.42 -18.56 -3.88
CA ASN A 214 -0.96 -18.85 -2.56
C ASN A 214 0.11 -18.66 -1.46
N ARG A 215 -0.31 -18.86 -0.22
CA ARG A 215 0.53 -18.71 0.97
C ARG A 215 1.70 -19.69 0.99
N GLU A 216 1.50 -20.92 0.55
CA GLU A 216 2.51 -21.98 0.59
C GLU A 216 3.69 -21.64 -0.33
N GLU A 217 3.38 -21.21 -1.55
CA GLU A 217 4.39 -20.75 -2.52
C GLU A 217 5.16 -19.53 -1.98
N ALA A 218 4.45 -18.56 -1.40
CA ALA A 218 5.05 -17.38 -0.80
C ALA A 218 5.97 -17.72 0.38
N ALA A 219 5.52 -18.59 1.29
CA ALA A 219 6.31 -19.02 2.45
C ALA A 219 7.56 -19.81 2.04
N GLN A 220 7.43 -20.69 1.05
CA GLN A 220 8.56 -21.43 0.49
C GLN A 220 9.58 -20.49 -0.16
N PHE A 221 9.11 -19.52 -0.95
CA PHE A 221 9.96 -18.50 -1.56
C PHE A 221 10.66 -17.66 -0.49
N TRP A 222 9.93 -17.21 0.54
CA TRP A 222 10.44 -16.30 1.55
C TRP A 222 11.51 -16.94 2.44
N LYS A 223 11.28 -18.17 2.91
CA LYS A 223 12.18 -18.88 3.84
C LYS A 223 13.62 -18.97 3.35
N GLY A 224 13.84 -19.11 2.04
CA GLY A 224 15.18 -19.23 1.45
C GLY A 224 15.80 -17.91 0.97
N ARG A 225 15.03 -16.81 0.94
CA ARG A 225 15.39 -15.60 0.17
C ARG A 225 15.20 -14.30 0.95
N ARG A 226 14.58 -14.32 2.13
CA ARG A 226 14.33 -13.13 2.97
C ARG A 226 15.58 -12.26 3.14
N ALA A 227 16.70 -12.87 3.55
CA ALA A 227 17.94 -12.14 3.82
C ALA A 227 18.53 -11.44 2.57
N SER A 228 18.45 -12.07 1.39
CA SER A 228 18.93 -11.45 0.15
C SER A 228 17.99 -10.38 -0.40
N ILE A 229 16.70 -10.45 -0.07
CA ILE A 229 15.71 -9.46 -0.49
C ILE A 229 15.81 -8.22 0.39
N VAL A 230 15.73 -8.35 1.71
CA VAL A 230 15.46 -7.19 2.58
C VAL A 230 16.71 -6.52 3.14
N GLY A 231 17.89 -7.13 2.96
CA GLY A 231 19.15 -6.58 3.46
C GLY A 231 19.14 -6.42 4.98
N SER A 232 19.24 -5.18 5.47
CA SER A 232 19.28 -4.89 6.91
C SER A 232 17.91 -5.11 7.57
N PRO A 233 17.81 -5.88 8.67
CA PRO A 233 16.55 -6.17 9.34
C PRO A 233 15.72 -4.93 9.73
N ASP A 234 16.39 -3.86 10.14
CA ASP A 234 15.73 -2.64 10.63
C ASP A 234 15.35 -1.66 9.51
N SER A 235 15.77 -1.93 8.27
CA SER A 235 15.52 -1.05 7.12
C SER A 235 14.17 -1.28 6.45
N THR A 236 13.47 -2.37 6.79
CA THR A 236 12.21 -2.75 6.12
C THR A 236 11.11 -3.14 7.09
N TYR A 237 9.87 -2.93 6.66
CA TYR A 237 8.66 -3.51 7.28
C TYR A 237 8.03 -4.45 6.26
N ILE A 238 7.81 -5.70 6.65
CA ILE A 238 7.37 -6.74 5.72
C ILE A 238 5.96 -7.19 6.09
N VAL A 239 5.06 -7.25 5.13
CA VAL A 239 3.74 -7.87 5.34
C VAL A 239 3.49 -8.88 4.25
N GLY A 240 2.80 -9.96 4.59
CA GLY A 240 2.36 -10.91 3.59
C GLY A 240 1.00 -11.50 3.94
N GLY A 241 0.13 -11.56 2.95
CA GLY A 241 -1.14 -12.24 3.08
C GLY A 241 -1.95 -12.40 1.84
N THR A 242 -3.10 -13.01 2.06
CA THR A 242 -4.09 -13.29 1.03
C THR A 242 -4.73 -11.99 0.60
N ALA A 243 -4.77 -11.76 -0.71
CA ALA A 243 -5.44 -10.64 -1.32
C ALA A 243 -6.94 -10.90 -1.40
N SER A 244 -7.73 -9.91 -1.02
CA SER A 244 -9.17 -9.85 -1.22
C SER A 244 -9.50 -8.64 -2.07
N ILE A 245 -10.07 -8.87 -3.25
CA ILE A 245 -10.41 -7.80 -4.19
C ILE A 245 -11.79 -7.23 -3.82
N ALA A 246 -11.84 -5.91 -3.63
CA ALA A 246 -13.07 -5.17 -3.35
C ALA A 246 -13.62 -4.46 -4.60
N ILE A 247 -12.74 -3.87 -5.43
CA ILE A 247 -13.03 -3.11 -6.66
C ILE A 247 -12.02 -3.49 -7.73
#